data_AF-X0TYV4-F1
#
_entry.id   AF-X0TYV4-F1
#
_cell.length_a   1.000
_cell.length_b   1.000
_cell.length_c   1.000
_cell.angle_alpha   90.00
_cell.angle_beta   90.00
_cell.angle_gamma   90.00
#
_symmetry.space_group_name_H-M   'P 1'
#
loop_
_entity.id
_entity.type
_entity.pdbx_description
1 polymer ?
#
loop_
_entity_poly.entity_id
_entity_poly.type
_entity_poly.pdbx_seq_one_letter_code
_entity_poly.pdbx_strand_id
1 'polypeptide(L)'
;MEREREENKKGFSNTGFTLIHKGFIDNWTKIIGTGPTMLYFQLLSYCYGHKKHAWPSVGTLAKRMGVTKNTIRKYREVLIKYELIEKMYKRMSANGDYQTNLYQIAKSDKLPKLNHIE
;
A
#
# COMPACT_ATOMS: atom_id res chain seq x y z
N MET A 1 26.80 29.62 34.19
CA MET A 1 27.24 29.19 32.85
C MET A 1 27.00 27.69 32.74
N GLU A 2 25.79 27.30 32.38
CA GLU A 2 25.45 25.90 32.10
C GLU A 2 24.79 25.89 30.73
N ARG A 3 25.60 25.63 29.70
CA ARG A 3 25.10 25.21 28.39
C ARG A 3 25.17 23.69 28.37
N GLU A 4 24.15 23.05 28.94
CA GLU A 4 23.80 21.72 28.49
C GLU A 4 23.20 21.89 27.08
N ARG A 5 24.09 21.77 26.08
CA ARG A 5 23.66 21.53 24.71
C ARG A 5 22.96 20.19 24.74
N GLU A 6 21.64 20.24 24.77
CA GLU A 6 20.79 19.13 24.37
C GLU A 6 21.38 18.54 23.08
N GLU A 7 21.91 17.33 23.23
CA GLU A 7 22.39 16.52 22.13
C GLU A 7 21.22 16.38 21.17
N ASN A 8 21.31 17.12 20.08
CA ASN A 8 20.49 16.98 18.89
C ASN A 8 20.62 15.52 18.46
N LYS A 9 19.71 14.66 18.96
CA LYS A 9 19.43 13.33 18.40
C LYS A 9 18.93 13.61 16.99
N LYS A 10 19.88 13.74 16.07
CA LYS A 10 19.72 13.70 14.62
C LYS A 10 19.13 12.32 14.35
N GLY A 11 17.80 12.25 14.45
CA GLY A 11 17.04 11.01 14.34
C GLY A 11 17.45 10.33 13.06
N PHE A 12 17.83 9.06 13.20
CA PHE A 12 18.11 8.15 12.11
C PHE A 12 17.12 8.43 10.97
N SER A 13 17.63 8.64 9.76
CA SER A 13 16.80 8.73 8.55
C SER A 13 15.77 7.61 8.60
N ASN A 14 14.50 7.93 8.39
CA ASN A 14 13.35 7.05 8.56
C ASN A 14 13.31 5.95 7.46
N THR A 15 14.41 5.19 7.30
CA THR A 15 14.60 4.10 6.34
C THR A 15 14.17 2.79 6.98
N GLY A 16 12.86 2.65 7.18
CA GLY A 16 12.27 1.35 7.52
C GLY A 16 12.25 0.42 6.31
N PHE A 17 12.09 -0.87 6.56
CA PHE A 17 11.89 -1.89 5.53
C PHE A 17 10.48 -2.48 5.60
N THR A 18 9.99 -2.99 4.47
CA THR A 18 8.72 -3.70 4.38
C THR A 18 9.01 -5.19 4.19
N LEU A 19 8.51 -6.03 5.09
CA LEU A 19 8.63 -7.48 4.97
C LEU A 19 7.56 -8.01 4.02
N ILE A 20 7.98 -8.87 3.09
CA ILE A 20 7.12 -9.51 2.11
C ILE A 20 7.34 -11.01 2.18
N HIS A 21 6.27 -11.81 2.23
CA HIS A 21 6.38 -13.26 2.19
C HIS A 21 6.98 -13.70 0.85
N LYS A 22 7.99 -14.58 0.88
CA LYS A 22 8.64 -15.11 -0.34
C LYS A 22 7.64 -15.67 -1.36
N GLY A 23 6.69 -16.47 -0.86
CA GLY A 23 5.64 -17.06 -1.69
C GLY A 23 4.71 -16.04 -2.35
N PHE A 24 4.70 -14.78 -1.89
CA PHE A 24 3.97 -13.73 -2.56
C PHE A 24 4.61 -13.37 -3.90
N ILE A 25 5.93 -13.14 -3.91
CA ILE A 25 6.63 -12.76 -5.14
C ILE A 25 6.50 -13.85 -6.20
N ASP A 26 6.73 -15.12 -5.80
CA ASP A 26 6.79 -16.25 -6.72
C ASP A 26 5.42 -16.61 -7.34
N ASN A 27 4.34 -16.44 -6.56
CA ASN A 27 3.00 -16.88 -6.97
C ASN A 27 2.11 -15.70 -7.38
N TRP A 28 1.97 -14.70 -6.51
CA TRP A 28 1.04 -13.60 -6.74
C TRP A 28 1.43 -12.73 -7.93
N THR A 29 2.73 -12.42 -8.09
CA THR A 29 3.20 -11.60 -9.22
C THR A 29 2.85 -12.19 -10.58
N LYS A 30 2.83 -13.53 -10.71
CA LYS A 30 2.41 -14.20 -11.94
C LYS A 30 0.91 -14.08 -12.18
N ILE A 31 0.11 -14.10 -11.11
CA ILE A 31 -1.36 -14.06 -11.17
C ILE A 31 -1.88 -12.65 -11.43
N ILE A 32 -1.39 -11.65 -10.70
CA ILE A 32 -1.91 -10.27 -10.76
C ILE A 32 -1.10 -9.34 -11.67
N GLY A 33 0.11 -9.75 -12.05
CA GLY A 33 1.04 -8.98 -12.85
C GLY A 33 1.88 -7.98 -12.06
N THR A 34 2.98 -7.54 -12.67
CA THR A 34 4.01 -6.69 -12.03
C THR A 34 3.47 -5.34 -11.55
N GLY A 35 2.54 -4.73 -12.31
CA GLY A 35 1.96 -3.42 -11.98
C GLY A 35 1.16 -3.45 -10.67
N PRO A 36 0.13 -4.32 -10.56
CA PRO A 36 -0.60 -4.51 -9.30
C PRO A 36 0.28 -4.96 -8.14
N THR A 37 1.27 -5.85 -8.37
CA THR A 37 2.24 -6.24 -7.34
C THR A 37 3.00 -5.03 -6.79
N MET A 38 3.52 -4.16 -7.66
CA MET A 38 4.24 -2.96 -7.21
C MET A 38 3.31 -2.01 -6.45
N LEU A 39 2.04 -1.88 -6.86
CA LEU A 39 1.06 -1.11 -6.11
C LEU A 39 0.84 -1.70 -4.71
N TYR A 40 0.73 -3.01 -4.58
CA TYR A 40 0.60 -3.68 -3.28
C TYR A 40 1.79 -3.39 -2.37
N PHE A 41 3.02 -3.47 -2.89
CA PHE A 41 4.23 -3.14 -2.12
C PHE A 41 4.27 -1.68 -1.68
N GLN A 42 3.88 -0.76 -2.57
CA GLN A 42 3.74 0.65 -2.20
C GLN A 42 2.75 0.83 -1.05
N LEU A 43 1.60 0.14 -1.08
CA LEU A 43 0.61 0.20 0.01
C LEU A 43 1.14 -0.40 1.31
N LEU A 44 1.81 -1.56 1.27
CA LEU A 44 2.46 -2.17 2.43
C LEU A 44 3.49 -1.25 3.08
N SER A 45 4.22 -0.44 2.30
CA SER A 45 5.19 0.53 2.84
C SER A 45 4.56 1.60 3.72
N TYR A 46 3.26 1.88 3.57
CA TYR A 46 2.51 2.78 4.47
C TYR A 46 2.05 2.07 5.75
N CYS A 47 2.01 0.73 5.75
CA CYS A 47 1.52 -0.12 6.84
C CYS A 47 2.67 -0.54 7.79
N TYR A 48 3.43 0.44 8.30
CA TYR A 48 4.52 0.18 9.23
C TYR A 48 4.02 -0.14 10.65
N GLY A 49 4.74 -1.02 11.36
CA GLY A 49 4.40 -1.46 12.72
C GLY A 49 3.12 -2.31 12.73
N HIS A 50 2.13 -1.94 13.55
CA HIS A 50 0.85 -2.65 13.67
C HIS A 50 -0.26 -2.07 12.78
N LYS A 51 0.07 -1.11 11.90
CA LYS A 51 -0.90 -0.44 11.03
C LYS A 51 -1.29 -1.36 9.89
N LYS A 52 -2.60 -1.52 9.65
CA LYS A 52 -3.16 -2.27 8.50
C LYS A 52 -3.80 -1.38 7.43
N HIS A 53 -3.70 -0.07 7.64
CA HIS A 53 -4.38 0.93 6.84
C HIS A 53 -3.36 1.83 6.14
N ALA A 54 -3.55 2.05 4.84
CA ALA A 54 -2.78 2.96 4.02
C ALA A 54 -3.69 4.07 3.46
N TRP A 55 -3.21 5.32 3.49
CA TRP A 55 -3.98 6.51 3.12
C TRP A 55 -3.45 7.31 1.91
N PRO A 56 -2.69 6.74 0.94
CA PRO A 56 -2.19 7.54 -0.16
C PRO A 56 -3.28 7.94 -1.16
N SER A 57 -3.18 9.16 -1.68
CA SER A 57 -4.02 9.59 -2.79
C SER A 57 -3.65 8.83 -4.07
N VAL A 58 -4.60 8.69 -5.01
CA VAL A 58 -4.30 8.11 -6.34
C VAL A 58 -3.20 8.90 -7.05
N GLY A 59 -3.18 10.23 -6.89
CA GLY A 59 -2.15 11.09 -7.48
C GLY A 59 -0.75 10.82 -6.92
N THR A 60 -0.65 10.61 -5.60
CA THR A 60 0.62 10.26 -4.94
C THR A 60 1.16 8.93 -5.45
N LEU A 61 0.30 7.91 -5.56
CA LEU A 61 0.67 6.59 -6.09
C LEU A 61 1.09 6.67 -7.55
N ALA A 62 0.31 7.39 -8.37
CA ALA A 62 0.61 7.61 -9.79
C ALA A 62 1.99 8.25 -9.99
N LYS A 63 2.29 9.32 -9.23
CA LYS A 63 3.59 9.99 -9.27
C LYS A 63 4.74 9.07 -8.84
N ARG A 64 4.57 8.31 -7.76
CA ARG A 64 5.62 7.39 -7.27
C ARG A 64 5.90 6.24 -8.22
N MET A 65 4.87 5.71 -8.86
CA MET A 65 4.98 4.59 -9.78
C MET A 65 5.29 5.01 -11.23
N GLY A 66 5.29 6.31 -11.54
CA GLY A 66 5.53 6.80 -12.90
C GLY A 66 4.42 6.41 -13.88
N VAL A 67 3.18 6.24 -13.42
CA VAL A 67 2.04 5.82 -14.25
C VAL A 67 0.86 6.78 -14.12
N THR A 68 -0.13 6.65 -15.01
CA THR A 68 -1.32 7.49 -14.94
C THR A 68 -2.21 7.15 -13.74
N LYS A 69 -3.02 8.12 -13.29
CA LYS A 69 -4.06 7.86 -12.27
C LYS A 69 -5.05 6.78 -12.70
N ASN A 70 -5.30 6.62 -14.01
CA ASN A 70 -6.18 5.57 -14.53
C ASN A 70 -5.55 4.19 -14.35
N THR A 71 -4.25 4.06 -14.63
CA THR A 71 -3.48 2.83 -14.41
C THR A 71 -3.54 2.40 -12.94
N ILE A 72 -3.37 3.33 -11.99
CA ILE A 72 -3.51 3.02 -10.55
C ILE A 72 -4.91 2.51 -10.20
N ARG A 73 -5.96 3.07 -10.80
CA ARG A 73 -7.34 2.60 -10.58
C ARG A 73 -7.54 1.17 -11.07
N LYS A 74 -7.02 0.84 -12.26
CA LYS A 74 -7.02 -0.53 -12.80
C LYS A 74 -6.23 -1.50 -11.92
N TYR A 75 -5.02 -1.13 -11.49
CA TYR A 75 -4.22 -1.98 -10.59
C TYR A 75 -4.93 -2.24 -9.26
N ARG A 76 -5.58 -1.23 -8.71
CA ARG A 76 -6.41 -1.37 -7.51
C ARG A 76 -7.58 -2.33 -7.72
N GLU A 77 -8.26 -2.27 -8.86
CA GLU A 77 -9.35 -3.20 -9.17
C GLU A 77 -8.87 -4.66 -9.19
N VAL A 78 -7.67 -4.91 -9.70
CA VAL A 78 -7.03 -6.24 -9.63
C VAL A 78 -6.80 -6.65 -8.17
N LEU A 79 -6.19 -5.78 -7.35
CA LEU A 79 -5.91 -6.11 -5.94
C LEU A 79 -7.19 -6.36 -5.13
N ILE A 80 -8.28 -5.65 -5.43
CA ILE A 80 -9.59 -5.88 -4.79
C ILE A 80 -10.21 -7.19 -5.28
N LYS A 81 -10.16 -7.47 -6.58
CA LYS A 81 -10.68 -8.71 -7.18
C LYS A 81 -10.09 -9.96 -6.54
N TYR A 82 -8.81 -9.89 -6.18
CA TYR A 82 -8.07 -10.96 -5.52
C TYR A 82 -8.04 -10.85 -3.99
N GLU A 83 -8.85 -9.97 -3.42
CA GLU A 83 -9.00 -9.78 -1.96
C GLU A 83 -7.68 -9.48 -1.23
N LEU A 84 -6.68 -8.93 -1.93
CA LEU A 84 -5.41 -8.50 -1.33
C LEU A 84 -5.54 -7.19 -0.58
N ILE A 85 -6.49 -6.34 -1.01
CA ILE A 85 -6.85 -5.11 -0.33
C ILE A 85 -8.36 -4.96 -0.29
N GLU A 86 -8.86 -4.46 0.84
CA GLU A 86 -10.23 -4.01 0.96
C GLU A 86 -10.30 -2.51 0.61
N LYS A 87 -11.32 -2.13 -0.16
CA LYS A 87 -11.56 -0.74 -0.52
C LYS A 87 -12.50 -0.10 0.49
N MET A 88 -11.98 0.75 1.36
CA MET A 88 -12.82 1.63 2.20
C MET A 88 -12.92 3.01 1.57
N TYR A 89 -14.15 3.53 1.47
CA TYR A 89 -14.44 4.85 0.90
C TYR A 89 -14.28 5.98 1.93
N LYS A 90 -14.17 7.20 1.38
CA LYS A 90 -13.67 8.44 1.98
C LYS A 90 -14.57 9.01 3.09
N ARG A 91 -13.96 9.69 4.07
CA ARG A 91 -14.63 10.71 4.89
C ARG A 91 -14.87 11.95 4.00
N MET A 92 -16.11 12.43 3.94
CA MET A 92 -16.43 13.69 3.26
C MET A 92 -15.88 14.84 4.12
N SER A 93 -15.08 15.73 3.55
CA SER A 93 -14.76 17.00 4.21
C SER A 93 -16.03 17.85 4.27
N ALA A 94 -16.20 18.68 5.29
CA ALA A 94 -17.33 19.61 5.42
C ALA A 94 -17.51 20.53 4.18
N ASN A 95 -16.45 20.69 3.38
CA ASN A 95 -16.40 21.54 2.18
C ASN A 95 -16.66 20.78 0.86
N GLY A 96 -17.11 19.53 0.89
CA GLY A 96 -17.44 18.75 -0.31
C GLY A 96 -16.25 18.14 -1.05
N ASP A 97 -15.02 18.40 -0.62
CA ASP A 97 -13.81 17.85 -1.22
C ASP A 97 -13.58 16.37 -0.88
N TYR A 98 -13.14 15.61 -1.88
CA TYR A 98 -12.87 14.18 -1.75
C TYR A 98 -11.54 13.89 -1.01
N GLN A 99 -11.55 13.67 0.31
CA GLN A 99 -10.34 13.30 1.07
C GLN A 99 -9.91 11.84 0.87
N THR A 100 -8.62 11.61 0.57
CA THR A 100 -7.80 10.36 0.55
C THR A 100 -8.49 8.97 0.56
N ASN A 101 -8.06 8.06 -0.32
CA ASN A 101 -8.55 6.67 -0.28
C ASN A 101 -7.97 5.94 0.95
N LEU A 102 -8.81 5.15 1.61
CA LEU A 102 -8.40 4.23 2.66
C LEU A 102 -8.26 2.82 2.06
N TYR A 103 -7.08 2.25 2.18
CA TYR A 103 -6.80 0.87 1.81
C TYR A 103 -6.55 0.08 3.08
N GLN A 104 -7.32 -0.99 3.29
CA GLN A 104 -7.04 -1.96 4.34
C GLN A 104 -6.37 -3.18 3.69
N ILE A 105 -5.15 -3.51 4.14
CA ILE A 105 -4.44 -4.68 3.66
C ILE A 105 -5.12 -5.92 4.24
N ALA A 106 -5.56 -6.84 3.39
CA ALA A 106 -6.16 -8.08 3.84
C ALA A 106 -5.08 -8.95 4.52
N LYS A 107 -5.42 -9.56 5.66
CA LYS A 107 -4.48 -10.38 6.44
C LYS A 107 -4.03 -11.67 5.72
N SER A 108 -4.69 -12.04 4.63
CA SER A 108 -4.52 -13.35 4.01
C SER A 108 -3.71 -13.24 2.72
N ASP A 109 -2.38 -13.37 2.84
CA ASP A 109 -1.52 -13.69 1.68
C ASP A 109 -1.74 -15.14 1.18
N LYS A 110 -2.68 -15.89 1.77
CA LYS A 110 -3.04 -17.22 1.28
C LYS A 110 -3.54 -17.07 -0.15
N LEU A 111 -2.92 -17.85 -1.04
CA LEU A 111 -3.33 -17.91 -2.43
C LEU A 111 -4.84 -18.18 -2.52
N PRO A 112 -5.55 -17.53 -3.44
CA PRO A 112 -6.91 -17.91 -3.74
C PRO A 112 -6.88 -19.40 -4.06
N LYS A 113 -7.86 -20.14 -3.54
CA LYS A 113 -8.11 -21.49 -4.05
C LYS A 113 -8.52 -21.29 -5.51
N LEU A 114 -7.55 -21.35 -6.42
CA LEU A 114 -7.80 -21.48 -7.83
C LEU A 114 -8.53 -22.81 -7.94
N ASN A 115 -9.85 -22.76 -8.05
CA ASN A 115 -10.61 -23.92 -8.51
C ASN A 115 -10.00 -24.25 -9.87
N HIS A 116 -9.27 -25.36 -9.93
CA HIS A 116 -8.80 -25.94 -11.17
C HIS A 116 -10.02 -26.05 -12.07
N ILE A 117 -10.05 -25.25 -13.14
CA ILE A 117 -10.90 -25.53 -14.28
C ILE A 117 -10.07 -26.56 -15.05
N GLU A 118 -10.38 -27.83 -14.83
CA GLU A 118 -10.02 -28.94 -15.73
C GLU A 118 -10.68 -28.74 -17.10
#